data_AF-A0A6G2W470-F1
#
_entry.id   AF-A0A6G2W470-F1
#
_cell.length_a   1.000
_cell.length_b   1.000
_cell.length_c   1.000
_cell.angle_alpha   90.00
_cell.angle_beta   90.00
_cell.angle_gamma   90.00
#
_symmetry.space_group_name_H-M   'P 1'
#
loop_
_entity.id
_entity.type
_entity.pdbx_description
1 polymer ?
#
loop_
_entity_poly.entity_id
_entity_poly.type
_entity_poly.pdbx_seq_one_letter_code
_entity_poly.pdbx_strand_id
1 'polypeptide(L)' 'MAVLLRLAGGTEDLGEIVEALLTAADAKSTDAPALADRWRDLAHGIGDSLDALPKPTPEN' A
#
# COMPACT_ATOMS: atom_id res chain seq x y z
N MET A 1 15.48 -8.30 1.66
CA MET A 1 15.68 -7.85 0.27
C MET A 1 14.68 -6.73 0.02
N ALA A 2 15.11 -5.55 -0.39
CA ALA A 2 14.22 -4.42 -0.69
C ALA A 2 14.07 -4.30 -2.21
N VAL A 3 12.84 -4.09 -2.70
CA VAL A 3 12.58 -3.72 -4.09
C VAL A 3 12.37 -2.21 -4.13
N LEU A 4 13.02 -1.52 -5.07
CA LEU A 4 12.81 -0.09 -5.28
C LEU A 4 11.72 0.08 -6.34
N LEU A 5 10.59 0.65 -5.93
CA LEU A 5 9.48 1.01 -6.80
C LEU A 5 9.57 2.51 -7.11
N ARG A 6 9.65 2.86 -8.39
CA ARG A 6 9.60 4.26 -8.86
C ARG A 6 8.23 4.51 -9.47
N LEU A 7 7.46 5.38 -8.84
CA LEU A 7 6.11 5.73 -9.30
C LEU A 7 6.14 7.09 -9.99
N ALA A 8 5.39 7.22 -11.08
CA ALA A 8 5.42 8.41 -11.93
C ALA A 8 4.66 9.58 -11.27
N GLY A 9 3.58 9.30 -10.54
CA GLY A 9 2.75 10.23 -9.79
C GLY A 9 3.10 10.35 -8.30
N GLY A 10 4.21 9.77 -7.85
CA GLY A 10 4.65 9.90 -6.46
C GLY A 10 3.82 9.08 -5.47
N THR A 11 3.54 9.64 -4.29
CA THR A 11 2.84 8.92 -3.20
C THR A 11 1.35 8.73 -3.45
N GLU A 12 0.74 9.51 -4.36
CA GLU A 12 -0.67 9.36 -4.75
C GLU A 12 -0.91 8.02 -5.45
N ASP A 13 -0.05 7.66 -6.41
CA ASP A 13 -0.08 6.34 -7.07
C ASP A 13 0.04 5.18 -6.07
N LEU A 14 0.79 5.37 -4.98
CA LEU A 14 0.92 4.37 -3.92
C LEU A 14 -0.37 4.19 -3.13
N GLY A 15 -1.14 5.27 -2.91
CA GLY A 15 -2.47 5.19 -2.32
C GLY A 15 -3.42 4.33 -3.16
N GLU A 16 -3.41 4.53 -4.48
CA GLU A 16 -4.21 3.72 -5.41
C GLU A 16 -3.80 2.24 -5.39
N ILE A 17 -2.50 1.94 -5.28
CA ILE A 17 -2.01 0.55 -5.17
C ILE A 17 -2.49 -0.10 -3.86
N VAL A 18 -2.47 0.64 -2.75
CA VAL A 18 -2.97 0.14 -1.45
C VAL A 18 -4.48 -0.15 -1.54
N GLU A 19 -5.26 0.74 -2.15
CA GLU A 19 -6.69 0.55 -2.34
C GLU A 19 -7.01 -0.65 -3.25
N ALA A 20 -6.27 -0.80 -4.35
CA ALA A 20 -6.41 -1.94 -5.25
C ALA A 20 -6.09 -3.26 -4.55
N LEU A 21 -5.07 -3.28 -3.68
CA LEU A 21 -4.68 -4.46 -2.91
C LEU A 21 -5.74 -4.85 -1.87
N LEU A 22 -6.34 -3.87 -1.19
CA LEU A 22 -7.45 -4.10 -0.25
C LEU A 22 -8.71 -4.62 -0.98
N THR A 23 -9.03 -4.04 -2.14
CA THR A 23 -10.14 -4.50 -2.98
C THR A 23 -9.94 -5.94 -3.44
N ALA A 24 -8.71 -6.29 -3.86
CA ALA A 24 -8.37 -7.65 -4.24
C ALA A 24 -8.45 -8.62 -3.04
N ALA A 25 -8.05 -8.18 -1.84
CA ALA A 25 -8.15 -8.97 -0.62
C ALA A 25 -9.61 -9.26 -0.26
N ASP A 26 -10.47 -8.25 -0.35
CA ASP A 26 -11.91 -8.41 -0.11
C ASP A 26 -12.51 -9.47 -1.04
N ALA A 27 -12.24 -9.34 -2.36
CA ALA A 27 -12.68 -10.29 -3.38
C ALA A 27 -12.18 -11.73 -3.17
N LYS A 28 -11.09 -11.93 -2.43
CA LYS A 28 -10.53 -13.25 -2.09
C LYS A 28 -10.93 -13.78 -0.72
N SER A 29 -11.70 -13.03 0.07
CA SER A 29 -12.02 -13.40 1.45
C SER A 29 -12.75 -14.73 1.57
N THR A 30 -13.57 -15.08 0.58
CA THR A 30 -14.34 -16.33 0.59
C THR A 30 -13.54 -17.51 0.06
N ASP A 31 -12.89 -17.37 -1.10
CA ASP A 31 -12.21 -18.48 -1.79
C ASP A 31 -10.79 -18.75 -1.28
N ALA A 32 -10.13 -17.74 -0.70
CA ALA A 32 -8.75 -17.82 -0.25
C ALA A 32 -8.49 -16.89 0.95
N PRO A 33 -9.08 -17.16 2.14
CA PRO A 33 -9.02 -16.27 3.30
C PRO A 33 -7.58 -15.98 3.75
N ALA A 34 -6.70 -16.98 3.76
CA ALA A 34 -5.29 -16.79 4.11
C ALA A 34 -4.55 -15.87 3.13
N LEU A 35 -4.93 -15.86 1.86
CA LEU A 35 -4.37 -14.96 0.86
C LEU A 35 -4.90 -13.55 1.03
N ALA A 36 -6.20 -13.41 1.34
CA ALA A 36 -6.82 -12.14 1.67
C ALA A 36 -6.15 -11.50 2.89
N ASP A 37 -5.91 -12.25 3.96
CA ASP A 37 -5.23 -11.73 5.16
C ASP A 37 -3.80 -11.29 4.86
N ARG A 38 -3.05 -12.09 4.09
CA ARG A 38 -1.71 -11.70 3.65
C ARG A 38 -1.72 -10.40 2.84
N TRP A 39 -2.71 -10.21 1.97
CA TRP A 39 -2.83 -8.98 1.18
C TRP A 39 -3.23 -7.78 2.03
N ARG A 40 -4.08 -7.97 3.04
CA ARG A 40 -4.37 -6.93 4.04
C ARG A 40 -3.11 -6.54 4.81
N ASP A 41 -2.32 -7.50 5.28
CA ASP A 41 -1.07 -7.20 6.01
C ASP A 41 -0.09 -6.39 5.15
N LEU A 42 0.03 -6.74 3.87
CA LEU A 42 0.86 -6.00 2.92
C LEU A 42 0.35 -4.58 2.70
N ALA A 43 -0.97 -4.39 2.53
CA ALA A 43 -1.57 -3.08 2.36
C ALA A 43 -1.33 -2.17 3.57
N HIS A 44 -1.52 -2.69 4.79
CA HIS A 44 -1.25 -1.95 6.02
C HIS A 44 0.23 -1.60 6.15
N GLY A 45 1.15 -2.54 5.90
CA GLY A 45 2.58 -2.27 5.99
C GLY A 45 3.06 -1.19 5.00
N ILE A 46 2.46 -1.12 3.81
CA ILE A 46 2.72 -0.04 2.84
C ILE A 46 2.11 1.28 3.33
N GLY A 47 0.86 1.28 3.80
CA GLY A 47 0.19 2.46 4.36
C GLY A 47 0.95 3.06 5.53
N ASP A 48 1.37 2.25 6.50
CA ASP A 48 2.17 2.68 7.64
C ASP A 48 3.50 3.30 7.21
N SER A 49 4.13 2.72 6.17
CA SER A 49 5.39 3.23 5.63
C SER A 49 5.21 4.57 4.91
N LEU A 50 4.07 4.78 4.25
CA LEU A 50 3.70 6.06 3.63
C LEU A 50 3.46 7.13 4.70
N ASP A 51 2.73 6.80 5.75
CA ASP A 51 2.46 7.71 6.88
C ASP A 51 3.73 8.09 7.64
N ALA A 52 4.73 7.20 7.65
CA ALA A 52 6.03 7.45 8.24
C ALA A 52 6.95 8.36 7.39
N LEU A 53 6.55 8.70 6.15
CA LEU A 53 7.35 9.59 5.32
C LEU A 53 7.41 11.00 5.93
N PRO A 54 8.58 11.64 5.95
CA PRO A 54 8.70 13.01 6.43
C PRO A 54 7.82 13.91 5.57
N LYS A 55 6.94 14.68 6.23
CA LYS A 55 6.13 15.69 5.54
C LYS A 55 7.05 16.69 4.86
N PRO A 56 6.73 17.15 3.63
CA PRO A 56 7.52 18.18 2.98
C PRO A 56 7.59 19.40 3.89
N THR A 57 8.81 19.78 4.29
CA THR A 57 9.04 21.04 4.98
C THR A 57 8.68 22.16 4.01
N PRO A 58 7.76 23.07 4.35
CA PRO A 58 7.52 24.24 3.53
C PRO A 58 8.82 25.05 3.49
N GLU A 59 9.40 25.13 2.30
CA GLU A 59 10.51 26.01 1.98
C GLU A 59 10.03 27.47 2.07
N ASN A 60 10.60 28.23 3.01
CA ASN A 60 10.35 29.67 3.17
C ASN A 60 11.14 30.48 2.14
#